data_AF-A0A7X6W2G7-F1
#
_entry.id   AF-A0A7X6W2G7-F1
#
_cell.length_a   1.000
_cell.length_b   1.000
_cell.length_c   1.000
_cell.angle_alpha   90.00
_cell.angle_beta   90.00
_cell.angle_gamma   90.00
#
_symmetry.space_group_name_H-M   'P 1'
#
loop_
_entity.id
_entity.type
_entity.pdbx_description
1 polymer ?
#
loop_
_entity_poly.entity_id
_entity_poly.type
_entity_poly.pdbx_seq_one_letter_code
_entity_poly.pdbx_strand_id
1 'polypeptide(L)' 'MKRSAGFTLIELLVVIAIIAILAAILFPVFARARENARKSTCQSNLKQLGMAAMQYAQDYDETYPSVYRRMPDLYWW' A
#
# COMPACT_ATOMS: atom_id res chain seq x y z
N MET A 1 -47.96 24.59 -15.85
CA MET A 1 -47.76 23.93 -14.53
C MET A 1 -46.89 22.70 -14.74
N LYS A 2 -45.61 22.74 -14.34
CA LYS A 2 -44.74 21.56 -14.41
C LYS A 2 -45.11 20.62 -13.26
N ARG A 3 -45.64 19.43 -13.58
CA ARG A 3 -45.82 18.38 -12.58
C ARG A 3 -44.44 17.84 -12.21
N SER A 4 -43.98 18.13 -11.01
CA SER A 4 -42.82 17.46 -10.41
C SER A 4 -43.20 16.00 -10.14
N ALA A 5 -42.60 15.07 -10.88
CA ALA A 5 -42.67 13.66 -10.56
C ALA A 5 -41.92 13.44 -9.24
N GLY A 6 -42.63 13.01 -8.19
CA GLY A 6 -42.01 12.63 -6.92
C GLY A 6 -41.38 11.26 -7.04
N PHE A 7 -40.19 11.10 -6.46
CA PHE A 7 -39.52 9.81 -6.36
C PHE A 7 -40.33 8.89 -5.45
N THR A 8 -40.58 7.65 -5.86
CA THR A 8 -41.27 6.70 -4.99
C THR A 8 -40.30 6.16 -3.93
N LEU A 9 -40.79 5.89 -2.71
CA LEU A 9 -39.98 5.30 -1.63
C LEU A 9 -39.30 3.99 -2.07
N ILE A 10 -39.96 3.22 -2.94
CA ILE A 10 -39.46 1.94 -3.43
C ILE A 10 -38.25 2.14 -4.34
N GLU A 11 -38.27 3.11 -5.25
CA GLU A 11 -37.12 3.40 -6.11
C GLU A 11 -35.89 3.78 -5.29
N LEU A 12 -36.06 4.58 -4.23
CA LEU A 12 -34.96 4.96 -3.34
C LEU A 12 -34.42 3.76 -2.56
N LEU A 13 -35.30 2.88 -2.09
CA LEU A 13 -34.95 1.72 -1.28
C LEU A 13 -34.17 0.67 -2.08
N VAL A 14 -34.56 0.42 -3.34
CA VAL A 14 -33.82 -0.50 -4.21
C VAL A 14 -32.40 -0.01 -4.48
N VAL A 15 -32.22 1.29 -4.70
CA VAL A 15 -30.90 1.88 -4.97
C VAL A 15 -29.95 1.72 -3.79
N ILE A 16 -30.39 2.03 -2.57
CA ILE A 16 -29.54 1.86 -1.38
C ILE A 16 -29.22 0.39 -1.12
N ALA A 17 -30.15 -0.54 -1.42
CA ALA A 17 -29.92 -1.97 -1.27
C ALA A 17 -28.81 -2.46 -2.22
N ILE A 18 -28.83 -2.01 -3.48
CA ILE A 18 -27.77 -2.34 -4.45
C ILE A 18 -26.43 -1.76 -4.00
N ILE A 19 -26.39 -0.49 -3.57
CA ILE A 19 -25.16 0.14 -3.06
C ILE A 19 -24.61 -0.62 -1.86
N ALA A 20 -25.45 -1.04 -0.92
CA ALA A 20 -25.04 -1.79 0.27
C ALA A 20 -24.40 -3.14 -0.09
N ILE A 21 -24.98 -3.87 -1.04
CA ILE A 21 -24.42 -5.15 -1.53
C ILE A 21 -23.06 -4.93 -2.18
N LEU A 22 -22.94 -3.92 -3.05
CA LEU A 22 -21.68 -3.60 -3.72
C LEU A 22 -20.59 -3.16 -2.72
N ALA A 23 -20.94 -2.31 -1.75
CA ALA A 23 -20.03 -1.83 -0.72
C ALA A 23 -19.55 -2.97 0.20
N ALA A 24 -20.42 -3.92 0.54
CA ALA A 24 -20.08 -5.09 1.36
C ALA A 24 -19.02 -5.98 0.71
N ILE A 25 -19.00 -6.08 -0.63
CA ILE A 25 -17.98 -6.83 -1.37
C ILE A 25 -16.72 -5.98 -1.58
N LEU A 26 -16.88 -4.69 -1.87
CA LEU A 26 -15.77 -3.80 -2.20
C LEU A 26 -14.87 -3.51 -0.99
N PHE A 27 -15.45 -3.30 0.19
CA PHE A 27 -14.71 -2.97 1.41
C PHE A 27 -13.63 -4.02 1.80
N PRO A 28 -13.94 -5.33 1.92
CA PRO A 28 -12.94 -6.33 2.26
C PRO A 28 -11.87 -6.50 1.16
N VAL A 29 -12.27 -6.42 -0.11
CA VAL A 29 -11.35 -6.53 -1.25
C VAL A 29 -10.37 -5.35 -1.29
N PHE A 30 -10.85 -4.14 -1.01
CA PHE A 30 -10.03 -2.93 -1.00
C PHE A 30 -8.94 -2.97 0.09
N ALA A 31 -9.27 -3.47 1.29
CA ALA A 31 -8.29 -3.64 2.36
C ALA A 31 -7.14 -4.58 1.95
N ARG A 32 -7.47 -5.74 1.36
CA ARG A 32 -6.48 -6.70 0.85
C ARG A 32 -5.65 -6.13 -0.29
N ALA A 33 -6.28 -5.40 -1.22
CA ALA A 33 -5.58 -4.75 -2.33
C ALA A 33 -4.56 -3.72 -1.83
N ARG A 34 -4.91 -2.92 -0.82
CA ARG A 34 -4.01 -1.94 -0.20
C ARG A 34 -2.81 -2.61 0.49
N GLU A 35 -3.03 -3.71 1.20
CA GLU A 35 -1.94 -4.47 1.81
C GLU A 35 -1.00 -5.07 0.75
N ASN A 36 -1.56 -5.65 -0.30
CA ASN A 36 -0.78 -6.18 -1.43
C ASN A 36 0.04 -5.08 -2.13
N ALA A 37 -0.52 -3.88 -2.30
CA ALA A 37 0.20 -2.74 -2.85
C ALA A 37 1.41 -2.37 -1.98
N ARG A 38 1.22 -2.28 -0.65
CA ARG A 38 2.32 -2.03 0.30
C ARG A 38 3.41 -3.10 0.22
N LYS A 39 3.02 -4.38 0.15
CA LYS A 39 3.96 -5.50 -0.02
C LYS A 39 4.74 -5.39 -1.32
N SER A 40 4.06 -5.08 -2.43
CA SER A 40 4.70 -4.88 -3.74
C SER A 40 5.74 -3.75 -3.71
N THR A 41 5.41 -2.61 -3.10
CA THR A 41 6.36 -1.51 -2.91
C THR A 41 7.56 -1.93 -2.07
N CYS A 42 7.34 -2.60 -0.94
CA CYS A 42 8.42 -3.10 -0.08
C CYS A 42 9.34 -4.07 -0.83
N GLN A 43 8.77 -5.04 -1.56
CA GLN A 43 9.54 -5.98 -2.39
C GLN A 43 10.36 -5.26 -3.46
N SER A 44 9.78 -4.26 -4.13
CA SER A 44 10.50 -3.45 -5.11
C SER A 44 11.68 -2.70 -4.49
N ASN A 45 11.48 -2.10 -3.32
CA ASN A 45 12.54 -1.40 -2.59
C ASN A 45 13.67 -2.35 -2.18
N LEU A 46 13.34 -3.53 -1.63
CA LEU A 46 14.32 -4.53 -1.25
C LEU A 46 15.11 -5.05 -2.46
N LYS A 47 14.43 -5.26 -3.60
CA LYS A 47 15.09 -5.63 -4.85
C LYS A 47 16.08 -4.55 -5.29
N GLN A 48 15.69 -3.28 -5.23
CA GLN A 48 16.57 -2.15 -5.58
C GLN A 48 17.79 -2.07 -4.65
N LEU A 49 17.60 -2.23 -3.33
CA LEU A 49 18.71 -2.26 -2.37
C LEU A 49 19.63 -3.46 -2.59
N GLY A 50 19.09 -4.64 -2.84
CA GLY A 50 19.87 -5.84 -3.15
C GLY A 50 20.69 -5.68 -4.43
N MET A 51 20.10 -5.10 -5.49
CA MET A 51 20.83 -4.77 -6.71
C MET A 51 21.95 -3.75 -6.44
N ALA A 52 21.68 -2.71 -5.66
CA ALA A 52 22.69 -1.71 -5.30
C ALA A 52 23.84 -2.34 -4.50
N ALA A 53 23.56 -3.24 -3.56
CA ALA A 53 24.57 -3.92 -2.77
C ALA A 53 25.43 -4.87 -3.64
N MET A 54 24.81 -5.60 -4.58
CA MET A 54 25.54 -6.43 -5.53
C MET A 54 26.42 -5.59 -6.44
N GLN A 55 25.91 -4.48 -6.97
CA GLN A 55 26.68 -3.58 -7.82
C GLN A 55 27.88 -2.99 -7.06
N TYR A 56 27.68 -2.58 -5.80
CA TYR A 56 28.77 -2.12 -4.95
C TYR A 56 29.85 -3.18 -4.76
N ALA A 57 29.47 -4.42 -4.43
CA ALA A 57 30.43 -5.50 -4.21
C ALA A 57 31.23 -5.83 -5.49
N GLN A 58 30.60 -5.77 -6.66
CA GLN A 58 31.31 -5.93 -7.94
C GLN A 58 32.36 -4.84 -8.18
N ASP A 59 32.06 -3.61 -7.76
CA ASP A 59 32.96 -2.47 -7.93
C ASP A 59 34.05 -2.38 -6.84
N TYR A 60 33.87 -3.05 -5.69
CA TYR A 60 34.72 -2.90 -4.50
C TYR A 60 35.19 -4.26 -3.93
N ASP A 61 36.06 -4.96 -4.67
CA ASP A 61 36.76 -6.19 -4.26
C ASP A 61 35.84 -7.23 -3.57
N GLU A 62 34.65 -7.44 -4.11
CA GLU A 62 33.63 -8.38 -3.61
C GLU A 62 33.15 -8.11 -2.17
N THR A 63 33.38 -6.90 -1.67
CA THR A 63 33.05 -6.50 -0.29
C THR A 63 31.68 -5.83 -0.24
N TYR A 64 30.79 -6.30 0.64
CA TYR A 64 29.47 -5.68 0.84
C TYR A 64 29.55 -4.36 1.63
N PRO A 65 28.57 -3.45 1.46
CA PRO A 65 28.52 -2.20 2.23
C PRO A 65 28.52 -2.46 3.74
N SER A 66 29.49 -1.86 4.45
CA SER A 66 29.56 -2.01 5.92
C SER A 66 28.41 -1.25 6.59
N VAL A 67 27.68 -1.91 7.49
CA VAL A 67 26.69 -1.25 8.34
C VAL A 67 27.43 -0.73 9.57
N TYR A 68 27.69 0.57 9.63
CA TYR A 68 28.18 1.18 10.86
C TYR A 68 27.06 1.15 11.90
N ARG A 69 27.08 0.14 12.78
CA ARG A 69 26.21 0.11 13.95
C ARG A 69 26.70 1.22 14.87
N ARG A 70 26.10 2.40 14.77
CA ARG A 70 26.30 3.49 15.74
C ARG A 70 25.84 2.96 17.09
N MET A 71 26.80 2.52 17.91
CA MET A 71 26.56 2.32 19.33
C MET A 71 26.31 3.72 19.93
N PRO A 72 25.14 3.98 20.53
CA PRO A 72 24.98 5.18 21.33
C PRO A 72 25.84 4.96 22.58
N ASP A 73 26.78 5.87 22.80
CA ASP A 73 27.26 6.27 24.13
C ASP A 73 28.39 5.44 24.79
N LEU A 74 29.55 5.37 24.15
CA LEU A 74 30.87 5.46 24.82
C LEU A 74 31.78 6.10 23.75
N TYR A 75 32.30 7.32 23.85
CA TYR A 75 32.95 7.99 24.98
C TYR A 75 32.76 9.51 24.84
N TRP A 76 32.61 10.19 25.97
CA TRP A 76 32.62 11.65 26.13
C TRP A 76 34.05 12.15 26.35
N TRP A 77 34.89 12.07 25.30
CA TRP A 77 36.08 12.90 25.15
C TRP A 77 36.07 13.52 23.76
#